data_AF-A0A924CCH5-F1
#
_entry.id   AF-A0A924CCH5-F1
#
_cell.length_a   1.000
_cell.length_b   1.000
_cell.length_c   1.000
_cell.angle_alpha   90.00
_cell.angle_beta   90.00
_cell.angle_gamma   90.00
#
_symmetry.space_group_name_H-M   'P 1'
#
loop_
_entity.id
_entity.type
_entity.pdbx_description
1 polymer ?
#
loop_
_entity_poly.entity_id
_entity_poly.type
_entity_poly.pdbx_seq_one_letter_code
_entity_poly.pdbx_strand_id
1 'polypeptide(L)'
;GRFDPSDAVAKWKVPLLVIHGARDYRVPLDQGIAAHNAARRAGVPTEMLLFPDENHWVLKPQNSVQWYATVEAWMGRWLGAGAGATSSQTDAPGK
;
A
#
# COMPACT_ATOMS: atom_id res chain seq x y z
N GLY A 1 -19.07 5.39 -7.84
CA GLY A 1 -20.44 4.96 -7.45
C GLY A 1 -20.41 4.43 -6.02
N ARG A 2 -21.50 4.42 -5.25
CA ARG A 2 -21.51 4.23 -3.77
C ARG A 2 -20.52 3.23 -3.14
N PHE A 3 -20.15 2.15 -3.82
CA PHE A 3 -19.24 1.10 -3.32
C PHE A 3 -17.82 1.15 -3.92
N ASP A 4 -17.51 2.16 -4.73
CA ASP A 4 -16.20 2.41 -5.27
C ASP A 4 -15.29 3.00 -4.18
N PRO A 5 -14.17 2.36 -3.84
CA PRO A 5 -13.27 2.86 -2.80
C PRO A 5 -12.68 4.24 -3.13
N SER A 6 -12.59 4.62 -4.42
CA SER A 6 -12.09 5.93 -4.82
C SER A 6 -12.99 7.09 -4.37
N ASP A 7 -14.30 6.85 -4.22
CA ASP A 7 -15.26 7.83 -3.69
C ASP A 7 -15.06 8.11 -2.19
N ALA A 8 -14.26 7.30 -1.49
CA ALA A 8 -14.05 7.35 -0.05
C ALA A 8 -12.60 7.66 0.38
N VAL A 9 -11.73 8.08 -0.54
CA VAL A 9 -10.30 8.37 -0.27
C VAL A 9 -10.10 9.32 0.90
N ALA A 10 -10.96 10.34 1.05
CA ALA A 10 -10.89 11.31 2.16
C ALA A 10 -11.06 10.66 3.56
N LYS A 11 -11.55 9.42 3.63
CA LYS A 11 -11.72 8.67 4.89
C LYS A 11 -10.56 7.75 5.20
N TRP A 12 -9.60 7.58 4.29
CA TRP A 12 -8.44 6.73 4.52
C TRP A 12 -7.52 7.36 5.55
N LYS A 13 -7.19 6.59 6.60
CA LYS A 13 -6.39 7.08 7.75
C LYS A 13 -5.36 6.06 8.24
N VAL A 14 -5.48 4.82 7.82
CA VAL A 14 -4.59 3.74 8.23
C VAL A 14 -3.50 3.55 7.17
N PRO A 15 -2.27 3.22 7.57
CA PRO A 15 -1.20 2.90 6.63
C PRO A 15 -1.65 1.91 5.55
N LEU A 16 -1.29 2.17 4.29
CA LEU A 16 -1.69 1.35 3.15
C LEU A 16 -0.49 0.76 2.40
N LEU A 17 -0.42 -0.57 2.33
CA LEU A 17 0.49 -1.28 1.41
C LEU A 17 -0.30 -1.71 0.17
N VAL A 18 0.12 -1.25 -1.01
CA VAL A 18 -0.44 -1.68 -2.30
C VAL A 18 0.48 -2.72 -2.92
N ILE A 19 -0.04 -3.88 -3.31
CA ILE A 19 0.73 -4.93 -4.00
C ILE A 19 0.04 -5.24 -5.32
N HIS A 20 0.77 -5.24 -6.43
CA HIS A 20 0.16 -5.45 -7.76
C HIS A 20 1.07 -6.25 -8.70
N GLY A 21 0.48 -7.08 -9.57
CA GLY A 21 1.16 -7.72 -10.69
C GLY A 21 0.90 -6.95 -11.99
N ALA A 22 1.94 -6.59 -12.75
CA ALA A 22 1.76 -5.78 -13.96
C ALA A 22 1.03 -6.52 -15.11
N ARG A 23 0.86 -7.84 -15.01
CA ARG A 23 0.11 -8.66 -15.97
C ARG A 23 -1.24 -9.13 -15.42
N ASP A 24 -1.78 -8.42 -14.43
CA ASP A 24 -3.15 -8.62 -13.96
C ASP A 24 -4.14 -7.97 -14.94
N TYR A 25 -4.79 -8.80 -15.76
CA TYR A 25 -5.84 -8.38 -16.69
C TYR A 25 -7.24 -8.41 -16.09
N ARG A 26 -7.39 -8.91 -14.85
CA ARG A 26 -8.65 -8.88 -14.10
C ARG A 26 -8.80 -7.56 -13.35
N VAL A 27 -7.71 -7.07 -12.78
CA VAL A 27 -7.61 -5.76 -12.13
C VAL A 27 -6.41 -5.01 -12.73
N PRO A 28 -6.64 -4.10 -13.69
CA PRO A 28 -5.57 -3.37 -14.37
C PRO A 28 -4.64 -2.65 -13.39
N LEU A 29 -3.34 -2.61 -13.71
CA LEU A 29 -2.30 -1.97 -12.89
C LEU A 29 -2.63 -0.54 -12.47
N ASP A 30 -3.31 0.21 -13.35
CA ASP A 30 -3.70 1.60 -13.11
C ASP A 30 -4.56 1.76 -11.84
N GLN A 31 -5.33 0.73 -11.46
CA GLN A 31 -6.11 0.74 -10.21
C GLN A 31 -5.20 0.74 -8.98
N GLY A 32 -4.15 -0.08 -8.97
CA GLY A 32 -3.15 -0.10 -7.90
C GLY A 32 -2.36 1.20 -7.82
N ILE A 33 -1.92 1.73 -8.97
CA ILE A 33 -1.24 3.03 -9.06
C ILE A 33 -2.13 4.17 -8.57
N ALA A 34 -3.41 4.18 -8.98
CA ALA A 34 -4.37 5.19 -8.55
C ALA A 34 -4.58 5.16 -7.04
N ALA A 35 -4.75 3.98 -6.43
CA ALA A 35 -4.89 3.82 -4.99
C ALA A 35 -3.63 4.29 -4.24
N HIS A 36 -2.43 3.88 -4.69
CA HIS A 36 -1.16 4.31 -4.10
C HIS A 36 -1.01 5.83 -4.11
N ASN A 37 -1.26 6.45 -5.27
CA ASN A 37 -1.14 7.90 -5.43
C ASN A 37 -2.21 8.65 -4.64
N ALA A 38 -3.43 8.13 -4.55
CA ALA A 38 -4.52 8.71 -3.76
C ALA A 38 -4.17 8.72 -2.26
N ALA A 39 -3.70 7.59 -1.73
CA ALA A 39 -3.28 7.47 -0.33
C ALA A 39 -2.11 8.40 0.02
N ARG A 40 -1.09 8.46 -0.85
CA ARG A 40 0.04 9.39 -0.70
C ARG A 40 -0.41 10.85 -0.67
N ARG A 41 -1.30 11.26 -1.59
CA ARG A 41 -1.84 12.64 -1.60
C ARG A 41 -2.69 12.96 -0.37
N ALA A 42 -3.33 11.95 0.22
CA ALA A 42 -4.09 12.10 1.46
C ALA A 42 -3.20 12.12 2.73
N GLY A 43 -1.87 12.05 2.60
CA GLY A 43 -0.94 12.02 3.72
C GLY A 43 -0.95 10.68 4.47
N VAL A 44 -1.53 9.62 3.90
CA VAL A 44 -1.52 8.28 4.48
C VAL A 44 -0.15 7.65 4.22
N PRO A 45 0.54 7.10 5.25
CA PRO A 45 1.76 6.33 5.04
C PRO A 45 1.50 5.18 4.07
N THR A 46 2.18 5.20 2.91
CA THR A 46 1.86 4.31 1.80
C THR A 46 3.10 3.77 1.10
N GLU A 47 3.14 2.47 0.84
CA GLU A 47 4.16 1.79 0.03
C GLU A 47 3.50 1.04 -1.14
N MET A 48 4.28 0.73 -2.18
CA MET A 48 3.84 -0.10 -3.31
C MET A 48 4.88 -1.16 -3.64
N LEU A 49 4.46 -2.43 -3.71
CA LEU A 49 5.25 -3.54 -4.23
C LEU A 49 4.68 -3.97 -5.58
N LEU A 50 5.45 -3.74 -6.65
CA LEU A 50 5.06 -4.07 -8.02
C LEU A 50 5.86 -5.28 -8.52
N PHE A 51 5.16 -6.31 -8.97
CA PHE A 51 5.75 -7.45 -9.67
C PHE A 51 5.52 -7.32 -11.19
N PRO A 52 6.54 -6.92 -11.98
CA PRO A 52 6.37 -6.64 -13.41
C PRO A 52 6.03 -7.88 -14.27
N ASP A 53 6.23 -9.07 -13.72
CA ASP A 53 6.13 -10.34 -14.41
C ASP A 53 5.11 -11.32 -13.81
N GLU A 54 4.37 -10.89 -12.77
CA GLU A 54 3.25 -11.61 -12.16
C GLU A 54 1.89 -11.17 -12.72
N ASN A 55 0.91 -12.06 -12.58
CA ASN A 55 -0.48 -11.82 -12.97
C ASN A 55 -1.34 -11.46 -11.75
N HIS A 56 -2.60 -11.89 -11.74
CA HIS A 56 -3.49 -11.74 -10.59
C HIS A 56 -3.01 -12.44 -9.31
N TRP A 57 -2.07 -13.38 -9.43
CA TRP A 57 -1.47 -14.13 -8.34
C TRP A 57 0.05 -13.93 -8.34
N VAL A 58 0.68 -14.08 -7.17
CA VAL A 58 2.14 -14.14 -7.06
C VAL A 58 2.57 -15.61 -7.12
N LEU A 59 3.04 -16.05 -8.29
CA LEU A 59 3.27 -17.47 -8.58
C LEU A 59 4.74 -17.88 -8.57
N LYS A 60 5.67 -16.98 -8.89
CA LYS A 60 7.09 -17.33 -8.95
C LYS A 60 7.65 -17.48 -7.54
N PRO A 61 8.40 -18.56 -7.23
CA PRO A 61 8.88 -18.81 -5.87
C PRO A 61 9.63 -17.64 -5.24
N GLN A 62 10.50 -16.98 -6.00
CA GLN A 62 11.28 -15.84 -5.53
C GLN A 62 10.40 -14.62 -5.23
N ASN A 63 9.40 -14.37 -6.08
CA ASN A 63 8.43 -13.29 -5.87
C ASN A 63 7.55 -13.59 -4.65
N SER A 64 7.16 -14.84 -4.42
CA SER A 64 6.41 -15.24 -3.23
C SER A 64 7.22 -14.99 -1.95
N VAL A 65 8.52 -15.32 -1.93
CA VAL A 65 9.40 -15.01 -0.78
C VAL A 65 9.45 -13.50 -0.52
N GLN A 66 9.63 -12.69 -1.57
CA GLN A 66 9.61 -11.22 -1.43
C GLN A 66 8.25 -10.71 -0.94
N TRP A 67 7.15 -11.27 -1.44
CA TRP A 67 5.79 -10.92 -1.02
C TRP A 67 5.60 -11.15 0.47
N TYR A 68 5.91 -12.35 0.98
CA TYR A 68 5.79 -12.67 2.40
C TYR A 68 6.68 -11.77 3.25
N ALA A 69 7.95 -11.61 2.88
CA ALA A 69 8.88 -10.75 3.62
C ALA A 69 8.40 -9.28 3.68
N THR A 70 7.84 -8.76 2.59
CA THR A 70 7.31 -7.38 2.55
C THR A 70 6.07 -7.23 3.43
N VAL A 71 5.14 -8.19 3.36
CA VAL A 71 3.91 -8.18 4.16
C VAL A 71 4.22 -8.32 5.64
N GLU A 72 5.10 -9.23 6.02
CA GLU A 72 5.56 -9.42 7.40
C GLU A 72 6.25 -8.16 7.93
N ALA A 73 7.16 -7.56 7.16
CA ALA A 73 7.84 -6.33 7.55
C ALA A 73 6.85 -5.16 7.70
N TRP A 74 5.87 -5.05 6.81
CA TRP A 74 4.83 -4.02 6.88
C TRP A 74 3.96 -4.19 8.12
N MET A 75 3.46 -5.39 8.38
CA MET A 75 2.67 -5.68 9.59
C MET A 75 3.50 -5.48 10.86
N GLY A 76 4.78 -5.88 10.87
CA GLY A 76 5.68 -5.66 11.99
C GLY A 76 5.83 -4.17 12.34
N ARG A 77 5.95 -3.30 11.32
CA ARG A 77 6.05 -1.84 11.52
C ARG A 77 4.77 -1.22 12.07
N TRP A 78 3.61 -1.67 11.60
CA TRP A 78 2.33 -0.96 11.86
C TRP A 78 1.42 -1.63 12.89
N LEU A 79 1.63 -2.92 13.20
CA LEU A 79 0.81 -3.70 14.14
C LEU A 79 1.62 -4.29 15.31
N GLY A 80 2.95 -4.25 15.26
CA GLY A 80 3.82 -4.71 16.34
C GLY A 80 3.62 -3.94 17.66
N ALA A 81 4.32 -4.35 18.72
CA ALA A 81 4.13 -3.94 20.12
C ALA A 81 4.25 -2.41 20.44
N GLY A 82 4.35 -1.54 19.43
CA GLY A 82 4.36 -0.08 19.54
C GLY A 82 3.27 0.65 18.75
N ALA A 83 2.29 -0.04 18.15
CA ALA A 83 1.25 0.59 17.31
C ALA A 83 0.29 1.56 18.05
N GLY A 84 0.46 1.73 19.36
CA GLY A 84 -0.21 2.74 20.18
C GLY A 84 0.62 3.99 20.50
N ALA A 85 1.88 4.09 20.07
CA ALA A 85 2.69 5.28 20.28
C ALA A 85 2.44 6.30 19.15
N THR A 86 1.42 7.13 19.38
CA THR A 86 1.04 8.32 18.60
C THR A 86 2.22 9.04 17.92
N SER A 87 2.18 9.09 16.59
CA SER A 87 3.05 9.93 15.77
C SER A 87 2.65 11.40 15.90
N SER A 88 3.24 12.11 16.86
CA SER A 88 3.41 13.55 16.78
C SER A 88 4.79 13.83 16.19
N GLN A 89 4.87 13.83 14.85
CA GLN A 89 6.01 14.40 14.15
C GLN A 89 5.47 15.48 13.21
N THR A 90 5.48 16.71 13.74
CA THR A 90 5.29 17.93 12.98
C THR A 90 6.60 18.24 12.26
N ASP A 91 6.66 17.96 10.96
CA ASP A 91 7.66 18.58 10.08
C ASP A 91 7.12 19.96 9.69
N ALA A 92 7.49 20.98 10.48
CA ALA A 92 7.42 22.36 10.02
C ALA A 92 8.73 22.69 9.28
N PRO A 93 8.70 23.35 8.12
CA PRO A 93 9.91 23.72 7.41
C PRO A 93 10.66 24.81 8.20
N GLY A 94 11.96 24.58 8.41
CA GLY A 94 12.91 25.55 8.91
C GLY A 94 13.03 26.76 7.98
N LYS A 95 13.43 27.88 8.59
CA LYS A 95 13.62 29.22 8.03
C LYS A 95 14.41 29.26 6.72
#